data_AF-A0A6A4H7F6-F1
#
_entry.id   AF-A0A6A4H7F6-F1
#
_cell.length_a   1.000
_cell.length_b   1.000
_cell.length_c   1.000
_cell.angle_alpha   90.00
_cell.angle_beta   90.00
_cell.angle_gamma   90.00
#
_symmetry.space_group_name_H-M   'P 1'
#
loop_
_entity.id
_entity.type
_entity.pdbx_description
1 polymer ?
#
loop_
_entity_poly.entity_id
_entity_poly.type
_entity_poly.pdbx_seq_one_letter_code
_entity_poly.pdbx_strand_id
1 'polypeptide(L)'
;MPNQHLPRPPESQIRETLEFFFNMRRTDKEIANLLKDYYDTSQYGCSATTVKRLRKEWNLRGTQQQGHTMESIQEAITEAREIYPFRGANTLRNYIFQQKGMRVPRPLIEKYLRETEPEQVNARKKRRFVRRAFYAAGVNHLWCMDQHDKWGPRFGLWFHNCIDPFTGYNNWMKVWWTNKQPRLVASYFLTAVQALGGLPLLTQSDPGTENYGVANAQTMGRQCLDSSLLGTLQHVFKHRKTNVKSEGNWSVFRRDFVPGYENVFQEGVNLGLLTFRWLAIPWIQAEIDGWANLCNSTAPRRHKYKILLHGPPMLIKMRPQDFNVKDFKVGISPELINELQQEYAPPDHEVFQLTPPIFDDAAQTVYAQMNCPKVNHQSFWVVYRDMLRGLEALATERAYLQHSVDVHAASLEQMNSENNPINSMELLPNQRRRALNDPTVGFHEEQEVKEWEDEEQEESDVACAAFSDDEAEL
;
A
#
# COMPACT_ATOMS: atom_id res chain seq x y z
N MET A 1 33.90 36.41 -15.59
CA MET A 1 33.95 35.05 -15.02
C MET A 1 32.71 34.87 -14.14
N PRO A 2 31.83 33.90 -14.37
CA PRO A 2 30.66 33.71 -13.51
C PRO A 2 31.12 33.18 -12.15
N ASN A 3 30.55 33.73 -11.09
CA ASN A 3 30.91 33.50 -9.69
C ASN A 3 31.00 31.99 -9.36
N GLN A 4 32.18 31.50 -9.00
CA GLN A 4 32.48 30.06 -8.84
C GLN A 4 31.87 29.43 -7.58
N HIS A 5 31.19 30.22 -6.73
CA HIS A 5 30.56 29.75 -5.50
C HIS A 5 29.21 30.44 -5.29
N LEU A 6 28.17 29.90 -5.92
CA LEU A 6 26.80 30.26 -5.56
C LEU A 6 26.55 29.96 -4.06
N PRO A 7 25.85 30.84 -3.33
CA PRO A 7 25.54 30.63 -1.92
C PRO A 7 24.73 29.36 -1.67
N ARG A 8 24.75 28.88 -0.42
CA ARG A 8 23.93 27.73 0.02
C ARG A 8 22.44 28.11 -0.09
N PRO A 9 21.57 27.21 -0.59
CA PRO A 9 20.12 27.44 -0.54
C PRO A 9 19.62 27.62 0.90
N PRO A 10 18.60 28.46 1.13
CA PRO A 10 17.97 28.61 2.43
C PRO A 10 17.53 27.27 3.03
N GLU A 11 17.74 27.08 4.34
CA GLU A 11 17.41 25.82 5.01
C GLU A 11 15.93 25.44 4.85
N SER A 12 15.02 26.43 4.91
CA SER A 12 13.59 26.25 4.71
C SER A 12 13.21 25.67 3.35
N GLN A 13 14.06 25.81 2.32
CA GLN A 13 13.80 25.28 0.98
C GLN A 13 14.27 23.83 0.80
N ILE A 14 15.33 23.42 1.52
CA ILE A 14 16.02 22.16 1.21
C ILE A 14 15.99 21.12 2.33
N ARG A 15 15.62 21.49 3.57
CA ARG A 15 15.73 20.59 4.72
C ARG A 15 14.84 19.37 4.60
N GLU A 16 13.54 19.57 4.45
CA GLU A 16 12.56 18.49 4.36
C GLU A 16 12.87 17.55 3.19
N THR A 17 13.21 18.12 2.03
CA THR A 17 13.53 17.34 0.84
C THR A 17 14.85 16.58 0.97
N LEU A 18 15.86 17.16 1.61
CA LEU A 18 17.13 16.48 1.89
C LEU A 18 16.92 15.33 2.87
N GLU A 19 16.18 15.56 3.95
CA GLU A 19 15.81 14.52 4.92
C GLU A 19 15.03 13.39 4.23
N PHE A 20 14.10 13.72 3.34
CA PHE A 20 13.38 12.75 2.51
C PHE A 20 14.31 11.90 1.64
N PHE A 21 15.18 12.51 0.83
CA PHE A 21 16.13 11.75 -0.02
C PHE A 21 17.16 10.98 0.81
N PHE A 22 17.60 11.55 1.93
CA PHE A 22 18.47 10.88 2.89
C PHE A 22 17.79 9.62 3.43
N ASN A 23 16.53 9.71 3.86
CA ASN A 23 15.76 8.59 4.39
C ASN A 23 15.50 7.50 3.32
N MET A 24 15.44 7.87 2.04
CA MET A 24 15.46 6.92 0.91
C MET A 24 16.85 6.31 0.60
N ARG A 25 17.81 6.49 1.51
CA ARG A 25 19.20 6.00 1.44
C ARG A 25 19.96 6.41 0.18
N ARG A 26 19.64 7.59 -0.38
CA ARG A 26 20.44 8.18 -1.45
C ARG A 26 21.83 8.56 -0.95
N THR A 27 22.82 8.46 -1.82
CA THR A 27 24.18 8.95 -1.58
C THR A 27 24.21 10.47 -1.60
N ASP A 28 25.20 11.09 -0.97
CA ASP A 28 25.32 12.56 -0.94
C ASP A 28 25.37 13.18 -2.35
N LYS A 29 25.94 12.45 -3.32
CA LYS A 29 25.97 12.85 -4.73
C LYS A 29 24.59 12.79 -5.38
N GLU A 30 23.84 11.72 -5.14
CA GLU A 30 22.46 11.61 -5.63
C GLU A 30 21.57 12.67 -4.99
N ILE A 31 21.66 12.88 -3.67
CA ILE A 31 20.90 13.92 -2.96
C ILE A 31 21.21 15.30 -3.54
N ALA A 32 22.49 15.64 -3.74
CA ALA A 32 22.87 16.93 -4.31
C ALA A 32 22.29 17.16 -5.72
N ASN A 33 22.23 16.09 -6.54
CA ASN A 33 21.62 16.17 -7.86
C ASN A 33 20.09 16.32 -7.78
N LEU A 34 19.44 15.55 -6.90
CA LEU A 34 17.99 15.57 -6.73
C LEU A 34 17.48 16.89 -6.13
N LEU A 35 18.27 17.54 -5.28
CA LEU A 35 17.90 18.82 -4.67
C LEU A 35 17.87 19.99 -5.65
N LYS A 36 18.49 19.87 -6.84
CA LYS A 36 18.54 20.97 -7.82
C LYS A 36 17.18 21.46 -8.28
N ASP A 37 16.14 20.64 -8.14
CA ASP A 37 14.78 21.01 -8.55
C ASP A 37 14.00 21.76 -7.46
N TYR A 38 14.60 21.89 -6.26
CA TYR A 38 13.95 22.45 -5.07
C TYR A 38 14.55 23.80 -4.64
N TYR A 39 15.49 24.34 -5.41
CA TYR A 39 16.04 25.67 -5.23
C TYR A 39 16.43 26.28 -6.57
N ASP A 40 16.52 27.61 -6.64
CA ASP A 40 16.99 28.29 -7.84
C ASP A 40 18.49 28.03 -8.07
N THR A 41 18.81 27.17 -9.04
CA THR A 41 20.18 26.80 -9.40
C THR A 41 20.99 27.93 -10.04
N SER A 42 20.34 29.03 -10.45
CA SER A 42 21.03 30.24 -10.92
C SER A 42 21.53 31.11 -9.76
N GLN A 43 20.85 31.03 -8.61
CA GLN A 43 21.17 31.83 -7.41
C GLN A 43 21.92 31.03 -6.35
N TYR A 44 21.68 29.72 -6.24
CA TYR A 44 22.19 28.89 -5.16
C TYR A 44 22.88 27.63 -5.69
N GLY A 45 23.81 27.09 -4.90
CA GLY A 45 24.57 25.89 -5.22
C GLY A 45 24.59 24.87 -4.07
N CYS A 46 24.16 23.64 -4.34
CA CYS A 46 24.27 22.53 -3.40
C CYS A 46 25.10 21.38 -3.99
N SER A 47 26.37 21.28 -3.57
CA SER A 47 27.26 20.18 -3.95
C SER A 47 27.13 18.99 -2.99
N ALA A 48 27.67 17.82 -3.36
CA ALA A 48 27.75 16.68 -2.46
C ALA A 48 28.49 17.01 -1.15
N THR A 49 29.50 17.88 -1.21
CA THR A 49 30.22 18.38 -0.02
C THR A 49 29.32 19.26 0.85
N THR A 50 28.48 20.10 0.22
CA THR A 50 27.46 20.90 0.92
C THR A 50 26.48 19.98 1.63
N VAL A 51 25.92 18.98 0.93
CA VAL A 51 25.03 17.96 1.52
C VAL A 51 25.68 17.26 2.71
N LYS A 52 26.95 16.84 2.59
CA LYS A 52 27.69 16.22 3.69
C LYS A 52 27.82 17.14 4.91
N ARG A 53 28.02 18.44 4.70
CA ARG A 53 28.07 19.45 5.79
C ARG A 53 26.69 19.63 6.44
N LEU A 54 25.63 19.77 5.64
CA LEU A 54 24.24 19.88 6.12
C LEU A 54 23.85 18.67 6.96
N ARG A 55 24.19 17.47 6.48
CA ARG A 55 23.95 16.25 7.22
C ARG A 55 24.67 16.23 8.57
N LYS A 56 25.88 16.78 8.66
CA LYS A 56 26.60 16.88 9.94
C LYS A 56 25.92 17.88 10.87
N GLU A 57 25.52 19.03 10.34
CA GLU A 57 24.80 20.10 11.07
C GLU A 57 23.46 19.61 11.63
N TRP A 58 22.69 18.86 10.82
CA TRP A 58 21.39 18.31 11.19
C TRP A 58 21.46 16.90 11.81
N ASN A 59 22.66 16.44 12.19
CA ASN A 59 22.90 15.14 12.83
C ASN A 59 22.38 13.91 12.04
N LEU A 60 22.33 13.99 10.72
CA LEU A 60 21.96 12.91 9.79
C LEU A 60 23.15 11.96 9.55
N ARG A 61 23.41 11.11 10.54
CA ARG A 61 24.56 10.18 10.57
C ARG A 61 24.39 9.01 9.60
N GLY A 62 25.43 8.72 8.82
CA GLY A 62 25.51 7.57 7.92
C GLY A 62 25.90 6.27 8.63
N THR A 63 25.85 5.15 7.92
CA THR A 63 26.13 3.80 8.44
C THR A 63 27.46 3.71 9.20
N GLN A 64 28.57 4.18 8.60
CA GLN A 64 29.90 4.12 9.23
C GLN A 64 30.01 5.02 10.47
N GLN A 65 29.30 6.16 10.48
CA GLN A 65 29.33 7.10 11.59
C GLN A 65 28.53 6.61 12.81
N GLN A 66 27.56 5.73 12.59
CA GLN A 66 26.81 5.11 13.69
C GLN A 66 27.54 3.89 14.27
N GLY A 67 28.36 3.17 13.48
CA GLY A 67 29.30 2.18 14.01
C GLY A 67 28.68 0.95 14.68
N HIS A 68 27.44 0.59 14.34
CA HIS A 68 26.72 -0.54 14.96
C HIS A 68 27.49 -1.88 14.88
N THR A 69 27.51 -2.61 16.00
CA THR A 69 28.07 -3.97 16.18
C THR A 69 26.96 -5.03 16.26
N MET A 70 27.31 -6.33 16.34
CA MET A 70 26.34 -7.43 16.47
C MET A 70 25.47 -7.29 17.73
N GLU A 71 26.08 -6.88 18.85
CA GLU A 71 25.41 -6.70 20.13
C GLU A 71 24.44 -5.51 20.06
N SER A 72 24.87 -4.39 19.47
CA SER A 72 24.05 -3.17 19.38
C SER A 72 22.80 -3.31 18.51
N ILE A 73 22.78 -4.28 17.57
CA ILE A 73 21.65 -4.50 16.67
C ILE A 73 20.72 -5.61 17.15
N GLN A 74 21.12 -6.38 18.16
CA GLN A 74 20.40 -7.55 18.62
C GLN A 74 18.98 -7.18 19.07
N GLU A 75 18.84 -6.22 19.98
CA GLU A 75 17.54 -5.76 20.49
C GLU A 75 16.64 -5.28 19.35
N ALA A 76 17.17 -4.43 18.45
CA ALA A 76 16.43 -3.91 17.31
C ALA A 76 15.99 -5.00 16.31
N ILE A 77 16.79 -6.05 16.13
CA ILE A 77 16.43 -7.19 15.29
C ILE A 77 15.38 -8.07 15.99
N THR A 78 15.54 -8.34 17.28
CA THR A 78 14.59 -9.14 18.07
C THR A 78 13.20 -8.51 18.05
N GLU A 79 13.08 -7.21 18.35
CA GLU A 79 11.81 -6.49 18.24
C GLU A 79 11.25 -6.50 16.82
N ALA A 80 12.10 -6.33 15.82
CA ALA A 80 11.67 -6.42 14.42
C ALA A 80 11.19 -7.83 14.03
N ARG A 81 11.68 -8.87 14.70
CA ARG A 81 11.30 -10.27 14.48
C ARG A 81 10.01 -10.65 15.17
N GLU A 82 9.69 -10.06 16.31
CA GLU A 82 8.37 -10.17 16.95
C GLU A 82 7.27 -9.74 15.97
N ILE A 83 7.51 -8.65 15.23
CA ILE A 83 6.55 -8.09 14.28
C ILE A 83 6.67 -8.73 12.88
N TYR A 84 7.90 -9.01 12.43
CA TYR A 84 8.15 -9.45 11.05
C TYR A 84 9.05 -10.70 11.00
N PRO A 85 8.49 -11.88 11.30
CA PRO A 85 9.26 -13.10 11.53
C PRO A 85 10.02 -13.57 10.29
N PHE A 86 9.58 -13.23 9.07
CA PHE A 86 10.18 -13.73 7.84
C PHE A 86 10.93 -12.70 6.98
N ARG A 87 11.10 -11.46 7.46
CA ARG A 87 11.86 -10.44 6.72
C ARG A 87 13.28 -10.89 6.38
N GLY A 88 13.73 -10.54 5.18
CA GLY A 88 15.12 -10.75 4.76
C GLY A 88 16.03 -9.62 5.25
N ALA A 89 17.35 -9.84 5.21
CA ALA A 89 18.34 -8.89 5.73
C ALA A 89 18.17 -7.45 5.20
N ASN A 90 17.85 -7.27 3.92
CA ASN A 90 17.68 -5.93 3.35
C ASN A 90 16.36 -5.26 3.81
N THR A 91 15.29 -6.02 3.97
CA THR A 91 13.99 -5.50 4.44
C THR A 91 14.06 -5.17 5.93
N LEU A 92 14.65 -6.06 6.75
CA LEU A 92 14.94 -5.79 8.17
C LEU A 92 15.79 -4.53 8.34
N ARG A 93 16.88 -4.43 7.56
CA ARG A 93 17.75 -3.26 7.56
C ARG A 93 16.97 -1.96 7.34
N ASN A 94 16.06 -1.95 6.37
CA ASN A 94 15.29 -0.76 6.03
C ASN A 94 14.22 -0.46 7.08
N TYR A 95 13.53 -1.48 7.60
CA TYR A 95 12.57 -1.35 8.68
C TYR A 95 13.19 -0.77 9.96
N ILE A 96 14.30 -1.35 10.43
CA ILE A 96 15.03 -0.88 11.62
C ILE A 96 15.46 0.58 11.45
N PHE A 97 15.83 0.99 10.24
CA PHE A 97 16.14 2.38 9.97
C PHE A 97 14.92 3.29 10.03
N GLN A 98 13.79 2.90 9.44
CA GLN A 98 12.56 3.70 9.49
C GLN A 98 12.02 3.85 10.91
N GLN A 99 12.05 2.77 11.70
CA GLN A 99 11.47 2.76 13.05
C GLN A 99 12.41 3.33 14.12
N LYS A 100 13.71 3.06 14.02
CA LYS A 100 14.69 3.39 15.07
C LYS A 100 15.80 4.36 14.60
N GLY A 101 15.77 4.82 13.35
CA GLY A 101 16.83 5.67 12.79
C GLY A 101 18.19 4.97 12.61
N MET A 102 18.26 3.66 12.85
CA MET A 102 19.51 2.90 12.87
C MET A 102 19.94 2.49 11.46
N ARG A 103 21.08 3.02 10.99
CA ARG A 103 21.70 2.67 9.71
C ARG A 103 22.68 1.52 9.88
N VAL A 104 22.16 0.30 9.87
CA VAL A 104 22.98 -0.91 10.00
C VAL A 104 23.55 -1.36 8.63
N PRO A 105 24.83 -1.81 8.56
CA PRO A 105 25.38 -2.44 7.36
C PRO A 105 24.62 -3.74 7.03
N ARG A 106 24.29 -3.93 5.73
CA ARG A 106 23.66 -5.18 5.28
C ARG A 106 24.50 -6.44 5.59
N PRO A 107 25.84 -6.45 5.40
CA PRO A 107 26.66 -7.62 5.74
C PRO A 107 26.59 -8.01 7.23
N LEU A 108 26.41 -7.03 8.11
CA LEU A 108 26.30 -7.27 9.55
C LEU A 108 24.98 -7.99 9.88
N ILE A 109 23.86 -7.54 9.34
CA ILE A 109 22.57 -8.22 9.49
C ILE A 109 22.60 -9.61 8.83
N GLU A 110 23.23 -9.75 7.67
CA GLU A 110 23.38 -11.07 7.03
C GLU A 110 24.24 -12.03 7.85
N LYS A 111 25.28 -11.53 8.54
CA LYS A 111 26.09 -12.33 9.47
C LYS A 111 25.23 -12.76 10.65
N TYR A 112 24.56 -11.81 11.32
CA TYR A 112 23.65 -12.07 12.43
C TYR A 112 22.61 -13.13 12.08
N LEU A 113 21.85 -12.95 10.99
CA LEU A 113 20.80 -13.89 10.59
C LEU A 113 21.31 -15.28 10.18
N ARG A 114 22.56 -15.40 9.71
CA ARG A 114 23.16 -16.72 9.43
C ARG A 114 23.55 -17.45 10.70
N GLU A 115 23.95 -16.72 11.74
CA GLU A 115 24.31 -17.28 13.04
C GLU A 115 23.07 -17.64 13.86
N THR A 116 22.01 -16.82 13.81
CA THR A 116 20.80 -17.02 14.63
C THR A 116 19.69 -17.81 13.94
N GLU A 117 19.51 -17.68 12.62
CA GLU A 117 18.36 -18.22 11.88
C GLU A 117 18.75 -18.91 10.55
N PRO A 118 19.71 -19.85 10.53
CA PRO A 118 20.24 -20.43 9.29
C PRO A 118 19.18 -21.13 8.43
N GLU A 119 18.22 -21.80 9.06
CA GLU A 119 17.11 -22.49 8.39
C GLU A 119 16.23 -21.52 7.61
N GLN A 120 15.84 -20.39 8.21
CA GLN A 120 15.02 -19.38 7.53
C GLN A 120 15.77 -18.75 6.35
N VAL A 121 17.09 -18.55 6.47
CA VAL A 121 17.92 -18.06 5.36
C VAL A 121 17.91 -19.05 4.20
N ASN A 122 17.96 -20.35 4.50
CA ASN A 122 17.92 -21.42 3.49
C ASN A 122 16.53 -21.62 2.87
N ALA A 123 15.45 -21.50 3.66
CA ALA A 123 14.08 -21.56 3.17
C ALA A 123 13.79 -20.51 2.09
N ARG A 124 14.37 -19.30 2.20
CA ARG A 124 14.25 -18.22 1.21
C ARG A 124 14.99 -18.49 -0.12
N LYS A 125 15.85 -19.50 -0.18
CA LYS A 125 16.55 -19.91 -1.42
C LYS A 125 15.74 -20.93 -2.24
N LYS A 126 14.81 -21.64 -1.62
CA LYS A 126 13.97 -22.66 -2.24
C LYS A 126 12.61 -22.05 -2.58
N ARG A 127 12.02 -22.45 -3.72
CA ARG A 127 10.80 -21.92 -4.39
C ARG A 127 11.08 -20.82 -5.44
N ARG A 128 10.95 -21.22 -6.71
CA ARG A 128 10.93 -20.32 -7.88
C ARG A 128 9.60 -20.54 -8.59
N PHE A 129 8.72 -19.55 -8.58
CA PHE A 129 7.58 -19.54 -9.49
C PHE A 129 8.06 -19.38 -10.94
N VAL A 130 7.40 -20.05 -11.88
CA VAL A 130 7.54 -19.78 -13.31
C VAL A 130 6.96 -18.40 -13.57
N ARG A 131 7.74 -17.50 -14.16
CA ARG A 131 7.38 -16.08 -14.32
C ARG A 131 6.94 -15.80 -15.74
N ARG A 132 5.78 -15.17 -15.90
CA ARG A 132 5.30 -14.64 -17.18
C ARG A 132 5.71 -13.17 -17.33
N ALA A 133 5.94 -12.72 -18.57
CA ALA A 133 6.16 -11.31 -18.86
C ALA A 133 4.85 -10.54 -18.67
N PHE A 134 4.93 -9.36 -18.04
CA PHE A 134 3.82 -8.43 -17.90
C PHE A 134 4.25 -7.11 -18.51
N TYR A 135 3.45 -6.58 -19.43
CA TYR A 135 3.75 -5.36 -20.16
C TYR A 135 2.95 -4.17 -19.63
N ALA A 136 3.63 -3.05 -19.44
CA ALA A 136 3.03 -1.73 -19.19
C ALA A 136 3.93 -0.70 -19.88
N ALA A 137 3.33 0.32 -20.50
CA ALA A 137 4.06 1.27 -21.35
C ALA A 137 4.89 2.29 -20.55
N GLY A 138 4.52 2.58 -19.30
CA GLY A 138 5.20 3.56 -18.46
C GLY A 138 4.50 3.78 -17.13
N VAL A 139 4.90 4.82 -16.42
CA VAL A 139 4.31 5.21 -15.13
C VAL A 139 2.88 5.69 -15.36
N ASN A 140 1.95 5.30 -14.48
CA ASN A 140 0.52 5.66 -14.55
C ASN A 140 -0.19 5.20 -15.83
N HIS A 141 0.42 4.31 -16.61
CA HIS A 141 -0.25 3.65 -17.74
C HIS A 141 -1.43 2.80 -17.26
N LEU A 142 -1.23 2.05 -16.18
CA LEU A 142 -2.21 1.12 -15.67
C LEU A 142 -2.13 1.07 -14.15
N TRP A 143 -3.26 1.14 -13.48
CA TRP A 143 -3.36 0.91 -12.03
C TRP A 143 -4.15 -0.38 -11.78
N CYS A 144 -3.49 -1.40 -11.24
CA CYS A 144 -4.09 -2.70 -10.94
C CYS A 144 -4.54 -2.71 -9.47
N MET A 145 -5.81 -3.00 -9.22
CA MET A 145 -6.41 -2.99 -7.89
C MET A 145 -7.07 -4.32 -7.59
N ASP A 146 -7.12 -4.67 -6.30
CA ASP A 146 -7.51 -6.00 -5.84
C ASP A 146 -7.80 -6.01 -4.35
N GLN A 147 -8.47 -7.06 -3.90
CA GLN A 147 -8.95 -7.24 -2.55
C GLN A 147 -8.32 -8.45 -1.88
N HIS A 148 -8.35 -8.50 -0.55
CA HIS A 148 -7.86 -9.65 0.18
C HIS A 148 -8.71 -9.97 1.42
N ASP A 149 -9.35 -11.14 1.37
CA ASP A 149 -10.49 -11.48 2.22
C ASP A 149 -10.17 -12.32 3.45
N LYS A 150 -8.93 -12.84 3.58
CA LYS A 150 -8.64 -13.86 4.60
C LYS A 150 -8.85 -13.41 6.04
N TRP A 151 -8.68 -12.13 6.33
CA TRP A 151 -8.88 -11.57 7.67
C TRP A 151 -10.32 -11.15 7.93
N GLY A 152 -11.14 -11.04 6.89
CA GLY A 152 -12.53 -10.60 7.01
C GLY A 152 -13.35 -11.52 7.91
N PRO A 153 -13.48 -12.83 7.57
CA PRO A 153 -14.20 -13.79 8.39
C PRO A 153 -13.59 -14.05 9.77
N ARG A 154 -12.28 -13.82 9.93
CA ARG A 154 -11.55 -14.18 11.16
C ARG A 154 -11.47 -13.05 12.18
N PHE A 155 -11.26 -11.82 11.71
CA PHE A 155 -10.99 -10.65 12.55
C PHE A 155 -11.89 -9.46 12.22
N GLY A 156 -12.74 -9.55 11.18
CA GLY A 156 -13.54 -8.43 10.72
C GLY A 156 -12.73 -7.31 10.07
N LEU A 157 -11.55 -7.64 9.52
CA LEU A 157 -10.64 -6.71 8.85
C LEU A 157 -10.45 -7.14 7.39
N TRP A 158 -10.73 -6.24 6.47
CA TRP A 158 -10.64 -6.47 5.03
C TRP A 158 -9.60 -5.55 4.42
N PHE A 159 -8.87 -6.05 3.43
CA PHE A 159 -7.81 -5.28 2.79
C PHE A 159 -8.10 -4.99 1.32
N HIS A 160 -7.62 -3.83 0.89
CA HIS A 160 -7.63 -3.41 -0.51
C HIS A 160 -6.28 -2.84 -0.90
N ASN A 161 -5.80 -3.17 -2.10
CA ASN A 161 -4.57 -2.58 -2.63
C ASN A 161 -4.78 -1.99 -4.02
N CYS A 162 -3.84 -1.13 -4.41
CA CYS A 162 -3.61 -0.81 -5.81
C CYS A 162 -2.13 -0.60 -6.06
N ILE A 163 -1.65 -1.16 -7.17
CA ILE A 163 -0.27 -1.11 -7.61
C ILE A 163 -0.17 -0.61 -9.04
N ASP A 164 0.79 0.27 -9.30
CA ASP A 164 1.29 0.55 -10.64
C ASP A 164 2.22 -0.62 -11.04
N PRO A 165 1.86 -1.45 -12.03
CA PRO A 165 2.59 -2.68 -12.34
C PRO A 165 3.91 -2.44 -13.08
N PHE A 166 4.10 -1.23 -13.63
CA PHE A 166 5.33 -0.80 -14.31
C PHE A 166 6.43 -0.55 -13.29
N THR A 167 6.14 0.28 -12.30
CA THR A 167 7.07 0.67 -11.23
C THR A 167 7.08 -0.31 -10.06
N GLY A 168 5.94 -0.94 -9.77
CA GLY A 168 5.66 -1.64 -8.52
C GLY A 168 5.28 -0.70 -7.37
N TYR A 169 4.88 0.54 -7.66
CA TYR A 169 4.48 1.53 -6.66
C TYR A 169 3.08 1.20 -6.13
N ASN A 170 2.95 1.07 -4.81
CA ASN A 170 1.64 0.97 -4.15
C ASN A 170 1.00 2.36 -4.14
N ASN A 171 -0.05 2.55 -4.94
CA ASN A 171 -0.84 3.79 -4.92
C ASN A 171 -1.64 3.88 -3.62
N TRP A 172 -2.19 2.75 -3.16
CA TRP A 172 -2.75 2.62 -1.81
C TRP A 172 -2.67 1.17 -1.31
N MET A 173 -2.70 1.04 0.01
CA MET A 173 -2.98 -0.19 0.75
C MET A 173 -3.86 0.20 1.93
N LYS A 174 -5.06 -0.38 2.02
CA LYS A 174 -6.10 0.03 2.97
C LYS A 174 -6.64 -1.16 3.75
N VAL A 175 -6.97 -0.92 5.01
CA VAL A 175 -7.72 -1.84 5.88
C VAL A 175 -9.03 -1.19 6.27
N TRP A 176 -10.12 -1.96 6.26
CA TRP A 176 -11.43 -1.49 6.70
C TRP A 176 -12.30 -2.63 7.22
N TRP A 177 -13.51 -2.31 7.70
CA TRP A 177 -14.45 -3.31 8.21
C TRP A 177 -15.27 -4.00 7.10
N THR A 178 -15.21 -3.50 5.86
CA THR A 178 -15.75 -4.12 4.64
C THR A 178 -14.90 -3.74 3.44
N ASN A 179 -14.94 -4.57 2.38
CA ASN A 179 -14.41 -4.27 1.05
C ASN A 179 -15.45 -4.42 -0.06
N LYS A 180 -16.70 -4.78 0.27
CA LYS A 180 -17.75 -5.07 -0.71
C LYS A 180 -18.45 -3.84 -1.28
N GLN A 181 -18.20 -2.66 -0.70
CA GLN A 181 -18.95 -1.44 -1.01
C GLN A 181 -18.21 -0.61 -2.07
N PRO A 182 -18.78 -0.39 -3.28
CA PRO A 182 -18.12 0.34 -4.36
C PRO A 182 -17.72 1.77 -4.02
N ARG A 183 -18.49 2.46 -3.17
CA ARG A 183 -18.17 3.84 -2.75
C ARG A 183 -16.90 3.93 -1.92
N LEU A 184 -16.62 2.89 -1.14
CA LEU A 184 -15.39 2.81 -0.34
C LEU A 184 -14.16 2.64 -1.24
N VAL A 185 -14.24 1.74 -2.22
CA VAL A 185 -13.13 1.52 -3.16
C VAL A 185 -12.91 2.75 -4.04
N ALA A 186 -14.00 3.41 -4.47
CA ALA A 186 -13.94 4.68 -5.19
C ALA A 186 -13.25 5.79 -4.38
N SER A 187 -13.50 5.88 -3.08
CA SER A 187 -12.85 6.90 -2.23
C SER A 187 -11.34 6.70 -2.16
N TYR A 188 -10.86 5.45 -2.08
CA TYR A 188 -9.43 5.15 -2.11
C TYR A 188 -8.78 5.59 -3.41
N PHE A 189 -9.44 5.29 -4.54
CA PHE A 189 -8.98 5.72 -5.85
C PHE A 189 -8.94 7.25 -5.97
N LEU A 190 -10.02 7.95 -5.61
CA LEU A 190 -10.10 9.42 -5.72
C LEU A 190 -9.12 10.13 -4.79
N THR A 191 -8.88 9.59 -3.59
CA THR A 191 -7.83 10.09 -2.69
C THR A 191 -6.44 9.96 -3.34
N ALA A 192 -6.16 8.82 -3.99
CA ALA A 192 -4.88 8.61 -4.68
C ALA A 192 -4.73 9.51 -5.92
N VAL A 193 -5.82 9.75 -6.66
CA VAL A 193 -5.87 10.69 -7.80
C VAL A 193 -5.62 12.12 -7.33
N GLN A 194 -6.24 12.53 -6.22
CA GLN A 194 -6.03 13.84 -5.61
C GLN A 194 -4.58 14.04 -5.17
N ALA A 195 -3.99 13.05 -4.48
CA ALA A 195 -2.60 13.10 -4.08
C ALA A 195 -1.62 13.13 -5.27
N LEU A 196 -1.97 12.47 -6.39
CA LEU A 196 -1.17 12.50 -7.62
C LEU A 196 -1.36 13.80 -8.42
N GLY A 197 -2.51 14.46 -8.28
CA GLY A 197 -2.96 15.54 -9.16
C GLY A 197 -3.28 15.06 -10.58
N GLY A 198 -3.76 13.83 -10.74
CA GLY A 198 -4.01 13.24 -12.06
C GLY A 198 -4.58 11.83 -12.05
N LEU A 199 -5.24 11.47 -13.15
CA LEU A 199 -5.76 10.13 -13.41
C LEU A 199 -4.69 9.26 -14.10
N PRO A 200 -4.68 7.94 -13.86
CA PRO A 200 -3.96 7.01 -14.73
C PRO A 200 -4.61 6.95 -16.13
N LEU A 201 -3.95 6.29 -17.08
CA LEU A 201 -4.54 6.04 -18.38
C LEU A 201 -5.70 5.04 -18.27
N LEU A 202 -5.47 3.94 -17.56
CA LEU A 202 -6.46 2.89 -17.31
C LEU A 202 -6.37 2.39 -15.87
N THR A 203 -7.48 1.86 -15.37
CA THR A 203 -7.54 1.05 -14.16
C THR A 203 -7.88 -0.41 -14.50
N GLN A 204 -7.55 -1.35 -13.63
CA GLN A 204 -7.78 -2.77 -13.85
C GLN A 204 -8.11 -3.49 -12.54
N SER A 205 -9.13 -4.35 -12.54
CA SER A 205 -9.46 -5.27 -11.45
C SER A 205 -10.12 -6.55 -11.95
N ASP A 206 -10.40 -7.44 -11.02
CA ASP A 206 -11.33 -8.55 -11.22
C ASP A 206 -12.78 -8.02 -11.40
N PRO A 207 -13.73 -8.82 -11.93
CA PRO A 207 -15.04 -8.35 -12.39
C PRO A 207 -16.06 -8.12 -11.26
N GLY A 208 -15.59 -7.79 -10.06
CA GLY A 208 -16.44 -7.54 -8.89
C GLY A 208 -17.18 -6.20 -8.95
N THR A 209 -18.41 -6.18 -8.43
CA THR A 209 -19.30 -5.00 -8.41
C THR A 209 -18.77 -3.90 -7.51
N GLU A 210 -17.96 -4.26 -6.50
CA GLU A 210 -17.26 -3.33 -5.63
C GLU A 210 -16.22 -2.46 -6.37
N ASN A 211 -15.82 -2.84 -7.58
CA ASN A 211 -14.91 -2.05 -8.41
C ASN A 211 -15.63 -1.05 -9.31
N TYR A 212 -16.98 -1.08 -9.37
CA TYR A 212 -17.74 -0.27 -10.33
C TYR A 212 -17.62 1.22 -10.05
N GLY A 213 -17.47 1.63 -8.79
CA GLY A 213 -17.22 3.02 -8.43
C GLY A 213 -15.91 3.57 -9.01
N VAL A 214 -14.83 2.79 -8.98
CA VAL A 214 -13.57 3.17 -9.62
C VAL A 214 -13.71 3.16 -11.14
N ALA A 215 -14.38 2.14 -11.70
CA ALA A 215 -14.59 2.04 -13.14
C ALA A 215 -15.36 3.25 -13.68
N ASN A 216 -16.43 3.67 -12.99
CA ASN A 216 -17.23 4.83 -13.33
C ASN A 216 -16.47 6.14 -13.13
N ALA A 217 -15.83 6.34 -11.97
CA ALA A 217 -15.08 7.55 -11.68
C ALA A 217 -13.92 7.78 -12.66
N GLN A 218 -13.15 6.72 -12.96
CA GLN A 218 -12.10 6.78 -13.98
C GLN A 218 -12.69 7.09 -15.36
N THR A 219 -13.78 6.43 -15.75
CA THR A 219 -14.39 6.61 -17.08
C THR A 219 -14.93 8.02 -17.25
N MET A 220 -15.73 8.51 -16.29
CA MET A 220 -16.31 9.84 -16.33
C MET A 220 -15.22 10.92 -16.30
N GLY A 221 -14.26 10.82 -15.39
CA GLY A 221 -13.15 11.78 -15.32
C GLY A 221 -12.34 11.84 -16.62
N ARG A 222 -12.09 10.69 -17.27
CA ARG A 222 -11.40 10.66 -18.57
C ARG A 222 -12.24 11.21 -19.72
N GLN A 223 -13.54 10.95 -19.74
CA GLN A 223 -14.46 11.45 -20.77
C GLN A 223 -14.68 12.96 -20.68
N CYS A 224 -14.70 13.52 -19.46
CA CYS A 224 -14.74 14.97 -19.25
C CYS A 224 -13.48 15.68 -19.75
N LEU A 225 -12.32 15.02 -19.65
CA LEU A 225 -11.03 15.58 -20.10
C LEU A 225 -10.77 15.34 -21.59
N ASP A 226 -11.39 14.32 -22.19
CA ASP A 226 -11.25 13.96 -23.60
C ASP A 226 -12.57 13.40 -24.14
N SER A 227 -13.29 14.24 -24.88
CA SER A 227 -14.59 13.91 -25.48
C SER A 227 -14.51 12.78 -26.52
N SER A 228 -13.33 12.47 -27.06
CA SER A 228 -13.17 11.33 -27.98
C SER A 228 -13.34 9.97 -27.30
N LEU A 229 -13.28 9.94 -25.96
CA LEU A 229 -13.46 8.73 -25.15
C LEU A 229 -14.92 8.44 -24.78
N LEU A 230 -15.87 9.31 -25.18
CA LEU A 230 -17.30 9.10 -24.90
C LEU A 230 -17.77 7.74 -25.43
N GLY A 231 -18.48 6.98 -24.58
CA GLY A 231 -18.94 5.63 -24.90
C GLY A 231 -17.89 4.52 -24.76
N THR A 232 -16.69 4.83 -24.24
CA THR A 232 -15.65 3.83 -23.98
C THR A 232 -15.31 3.73 -22.50
N LEU A 233 -15.28 2.50 -21.97
CA LEU A 233 -14.92 2.22 -20.58
C LEU A 233 -13.40 2.38 -20.39
N GLN A 234 -12.97 3.20 -19.43
CA GLN A 234 -11.56 3.41 -19.11
C GLN A 234 -11.06 2.52 -17.97
N HIS A 235 -11.69 1.36 -17.84
CA HIS A 235 -11.40 0.33 -16.86
C HIS A 235 -11.38 -1.04 -17.54
N VAL A 236 -10.41 -1.87 -17.17
CA VAL A 236 -10.23 -3.22 -17.73
C VAL A 236 -10.58 -4.26 -16.68
N PHE A 237 -11.69 -4.95 -16.87
CA PHE A 237 -12.03 -6.11 -16.06
C PHE A 237 -11.25 -7.34 -16.54
N LYS A 238 -10.60 -8.03 -15.61
CA LYS A 238 -9.81 -9.23 -15.87
C LYS A 238 -10.53 -10.46 -15.35
N HIS A 239 -10.71 -11.44 -16.23
CA HIS A 239 -11.25 -12.75 -15.86
C HIS A 239 -10.11 -13.75 -15.60
N ARG A 240 -10.38 -14.80 -14.81
CA ARG A 240 -9.54 -16.00 -14.65
C ARG A 240 -8.07 -15.74 -14.20
N LYS A 241 -7.85 -15.23 -12.98
CA LYS A 241 -6.52 -15.07 -12.32
C LYS A 241 -5.48 -14.30 -13.15
N THR A 242 -5.94 -13.37 -13.99
CA THR A 242 -5.05 -12.59 -14.87
C THR A 242 -4.61 -11.26 -14.24
N ASN A 243 -5.12 -10.90 -13.05
CA ASN A 243 -4.69 -9.75 -12.25
C ASN A 243 -3.39 -10.03 -11.47
N VAL A 244 -2.40 -10.65 -12.13
CA VAL A 244 -1.19 -11.23 -11.52
C VAL A 244 -0.37 -10.25 -10.66
N LYS A 245 -0.46 -8.95 -10.93
CA LYS A 245 0.37 -7.93 -10.29
C LYS A 245 -0.09 -7.59 -8.88
N SER A 246 -1.39 -7.42 -8.69
CA SER A 246 -1.97 -7.19 -7.37
C SER A 246 -1.91 -8.46 -6.52
N GLU A 247 -2.18 -9.64 -7.11
CA GLU A 247 -2.01 -10.94 -6.45
C GLU A 247 -0.55 -11.15 -6.00
N GLY A 248 0.41 -10.78 -6.86
CA GLY A 248 1.83 -10.81 -6.54
C GLY A 248 2.18 -9.89 -5.36
N ASN A 249 1.55 -8.71 -5.28
CA ASN A 249 1.71 -7.79 -4.15
C ASN A 249 1.15 -8.39 -2.86
N TRP A 250 -0.03 -9.04 -2.92
CA TRP A 250 -0.59 -9.77 -1.79
C TRP A 250 0.30 -10.90 -1.31
N SER A 251 0.96 -11.62 -2.22
CA SER A 251 1.94 -12.65 -1.85
C SER A 251 3.12 -12.09 -1.04
N VAL A 252 3.59 -10.89 -1.39
CA VAL A 252 4.62 -10.19 -0.62
C VAL A 252 4.08 -9.74 0.74
N PHE A 253 2.92 -9.09 0.76
CA PHE A 253 2.25 -8.62 1.97
C PHE A 253 2.00 -9.76 2.96
N ARG A 254 1.49 -10.92 2.51
CA ARG A 254 1.23 -12.08 3.36
C ARG A 254 2.47 -12.72 3.96
N ARG A 255 3.59 -12.73 3.23
CA ARG A 255 4.85 -13.29 3.76
C ARG A 255 5.53 -12.32 4.71
N ASP A 256 5.40 -11.03 4.43
CA ASP A 256 6.12 -9.97 5.14
C ASP A 256 5.34 -9.49 6.35
N PHE A 257 4.16 -8.88 6.12
CA PHE A 257 3.38 -8.14 7.10
C PHE A 257 2.50 -9.03 7.97
N VAL A 258 1.62 -9.80 7.33
CA VAL A 258 0.53 -10.54 7.99
C VAL A 258 0.92 -11.35 9.24
N PRO A 259 2.02 -12.14 9.25
CA PRO A 259 2.25 -13.12 10.33
C PRO A 259 2.40 -12.51 11.74
N GLY A 260 3.05 -11.35 11.89
CA GLY A 260 3.24 -10.78 13.22
C GLY A 260 1.99 -10.13 13.81
N TYR A 261 1.04 -9.73 12.97
CA TYR A 261 -0.23 -9.16 13.42
C TYR A 261 -1.31 -10.23 13.59
N GLU A 262 -1.30 -11.30 12.77
CA GLU A 262 -2.18 -12.46 13.00
C GLU A 262 -1.95 -13.07 14.38
N ASN A 263 -0.69 -13.20 14.80
CA ASN A 263 -0.34 -13.72 16.12
C ASN A 263 -0.97 -12.90 17.25
N VAL A 264 -0.96 -11.57 17.14
CA VAL A 264 -1.59 -10.68 18.12
C VAL A 264 -3.11 -10.89 18.12
N PHE A 265 -3.76 -10.86 16.95
CA PHE A 265 -5.22 -10.92 16.87
C PHE A 265 -5.81 -12.29 17.17
N GLN A 266 -5.04 -13.36 17.05
CA GLN A 266 -5.48 -14.71 17.38
C GLN A 266 -5.91 -14.85 18.85
N GLU A 267 -5.38 -14.02 19.76
CA GLU A 267 -5.73 -14.03 21.19
C GLU A 267 -7.17 -13.60 21.49
N GLY A 268 -7.86 -12.92 20.57
CA GLY A 268 -9.16 -12.29 20.84
C GLY A 268 -10.21 -12.40 19.75
N VAL A 269 -10.17 -13.48 18.97
CA VAL A 269 -11.10 -13.79 17.86
C VAL A 269 -12.59 -13.78 18.27
N ASN A 270 -12.90 -13.91 19.57
CA ASN A 270 -14.28 -13.97 20.08
C ASN A 270 -14.72 -12.71 20.86
N LEU A 271 -14.05 -11.57 20.68
CA LEU A 271 -14.30 -10.37 21.49
C LEU A 271 -15.17 -9.33 20.76
N GLY A 272 -15.67 -8.33 21.51
CA GLY A 272 -16.54 -7.26 21.01
C GLY A 272 -16.02 -6.56 19.75
N LEU A 273 -16.71 -6.80 18.63
CA LEU A 273 -16.25 -6.43 17.28
C LEU A 273 -16.07 -4.91 17.07
N LEU A 274 -16.89 -4.08 17.72
CA LEU A 274 -16.81 -2.61 17.56
C LEU A 274 -15.60 -2.01 18.27
N THR A 275 -15.38 -2.36 19.55
CA THR A 275 -14.19 -1.94 20.30
C THR A 275 -12.92 -2.41 19.59
N PHE A 276 -12.95 -3.64 19.06
CA PHE A 276 -11.83 -4.20 18.32
C PHE A 276 -11.54 -3.39 17.06
N ARG A 277 -12.55 -3.14 16.22
CA ARG A 277 -12.41 -2.34 14.98
C ARG A 277 -11.93 -0.93 15.26
N TRP A 278 -12.49 -0.28 16.27
CA TRP A 278 -12.15 1.10 16.65
C TRP A 278 -10.66 1.26 16.99
N LEU A 279 -10.06 0.28 17.66
CA LEU A 279 -8.62 0.27 17.96
C LEU A 279 -7.77 -0.29 16.81
N ALA A 280 -8.18 -1.41 16.22
CA ALA A 280 -7.36 -2.18 15.29
C ALA A 280 -7.24 -1.49 13.92
N ILE A 281 -8.31 -0.91 13.37
CA ILE A 281 -8.28 -0.33 12.02
C ILE A 281 -7.30 0.86 11.94
N PRO A 282 -7.37 1.88 12.83
CA PRO A 282 -6.41 3.00 12.80
C PRO A 282 -4.97 2.54 13.01
N TRP A 283 -4.75 1.60 13.94
CA TRP A 283 -3.41 1.06 14.20
C TRP A 283 -2.85 0.31 12.99
N ILE A 284 -3.60 -0.67 12.47
CA ILE A 284 -3.16 -1.47 11.31
C ILE A 284 -3.01 -0.60 10.06
N GLN A 285 -3.85 0.41 9.87
CA GLN A 285 -3.70 1.35 8.75
C GLN A 285 -2.35 2.09 8.83
N ALA A 286 -1.95 2.59 10.00
CA ALA A 286 -0.68 3.27 10.18
C ALA A 286 0.52 2.34 9.90
N GLU A 287 0.45 1.09 10.33
CA GLU A 287 1.47 0.07 10.08
C GLU A 287 1.56 -0.30 8.58
N ILE A 288 0.42 -0.40 7.92
CA ILE A 288 0.31 -0.63 6.48
C ILE A 288 0.90 0.54 5.69
N ASP A 289 0.63 1.78 6.09
CA ASP A 289 1.18 2.97 5.43
C ASP A 289 2.71 2.98 5.55
N GLY A 290 3.24 2.61 6.73
CA GLY A 290 4.68 2.37 6.92
C GLY A 290 5.24 1.29 6.01
N TRP A 291 4.54 0.16 5.89
CA TRP A 291 4.91 -0.94 4.99
C TRP A 291 4.90 -0.52 3.51
N ALA A 292 3.86 0.17 3.06
CA ALA A 292 3.74 0.65 1.68
C ALA A 292 4.85 1.66 1.35
N ASN A 293 5.14 2.57 2.27
CA ASN A 293 6.26 3.52 2.13
C ASN A 293 7.61 2.79 2.04
N LEU A 294 7.82 1.75 2.86
CA LEU A 294 9.02 0.91 2.79
C LEU A 294 9.17 0.23 1.42
N CYS A 295 8.08 -0.34 0.90
CA CYS A 295 8.06 -0.96 -0.43
C CYS A 295 8.34 0.05 -1.54
N ASN A 296 7.70 1.23 -1.48
CA ASN A 296 7.81 2.27 -2.51
C ASN A 296 9.19 2.94 -2.52
N SER A 297 9.85 3.06 -1.37
CA SER A 297 11.19 3.67 -1.23
C SER A 297 12.36 2.69 -1.44
N THR A 298 12.08 1.38 -1.43
CA THR A 298 13.11 0.34 -1.57
C THR A 298 13.16 -0.21 -2.99
N ALA A 299 14.35 -0.19 -3.61
CA ALA A 299 14.55 -0.83 -4.90
C ALA A 299 14.33 -2.36 -4.79
N PRO A 300 13.47 -2.97 -5.63
CA PRO A 300 13.32 -4.41 -5.69
C PRO A 300 14.64 -5.09 -6.06
N ARG A 301 14.82 -6.36 -5.68
CA ARG A 301 16.03 -7.12 -6.06
C ARG A 301 16.18 -7.15 -7.59
N ARG A 302 17.36 -6.75 -8.08
CA ARG A 302 17.72 -6.86 -9.50
C ARG A 302 17.51 -8.26 -10.03
N HIS A 303 16.89 -8.37 -11.19
CA HIS A 303 16.64 -9.64 -11.85
C HIS A 303 16.98 -9.54 -13.33
N LYS A 304 17.83 -10.45 -13.84
CA LYS A 304 18.36 -10.39 -15.21
C LYS A 304 17.31 -10.54 -16.32
N TYR A 305 16.18 -11.20 -16.02
CA TYR A 305 15.10 -11.45 -16.99
C TYR A 305 13.90 -10.50 -16.82
N LYS A 306 14.00 -9.46 -15.97
CA LYS A 306 12.92 -8.48 -15.82
C LYS A 306 13.15 -7.36 -16.83
N ILE A 307 12.21 -7.19 -17.77
CA ILE A 307 12.23 -6.11 -18.77
C ILE A 307 12.00 -4.74 -18.11
N LEU A 308 11.17 -4.71 -17.06
CA LEU A 308 10.84 -3.49 -16.32
C LEU A 308 12.05 -2.93 -15.56
N LEU A 309 12.07 -1.60 -15.43
CA LEU A 309 13.14 -0.85 -14.78
C LEU A 309 13.45 -1.29 -13.35
N HIS A 310 14.71 -1.04 -13.00
CA HIS A 310 15.26 -1.32 -11.68
C HIS A 310 15.56 -0.01 -10.95
N GLY A 311 14.83 0.24 -9.88
CA GLY A 311 15.00 1.39 -9.01
C GLY A 311 13.92 1.39 -7.93
N PRO A 312 13.98 2.32 -6.97
CA PRO A 312 12.88 2.56 -6.04
C PRO A 312 11.64 2.99 -6.81
N PRO A 313 10.49 2.32 -6.63
CA PRO A 313 9.26 2.67 -7.33
C PRO A 313 8.89 4.16 -7.21
N MET A 314 9.06 4.74 -6.01
CA MET A 314 8.77 6.15 -5.73
C MET A 314 9.62 7.11 -6.57
N LEU A 315 10.91 6.84 -6.75
CA LEU A 315 11.77 7.69 -7.58
C LEU A 315 11.45 7.58 -9.06
N ILE A 316 11.17 6.37 -9.56
CA ILE A 316 10.77 6.17 -10.95
C ILE A 316 9.45 6.90 -11.23
N LYS A 317 8.51 6.85 -10.27
CA LYS A 317 7.22 7.55 -10.38
C LYS A 317 7.36 9.07 -10.33
N MET A 318 8.22 9.59 -9.44
CA MET A 318 8.42 11.05 -9.29
C MET A 318 9.25 11.67 -10.42
N ARG A 319 10.19 10.91 -11.00
CA ARG A 319 11.17 11.41 -11.98
C ARG A 319 11.32 10.44 -13.16
N PRO A 320 10.25 10.14 -13.90
CA PRO A 320 10.29 9.15 -14.98
C PRO A 320 11.31 9.49 -16.08
N GLN A 321 11.57 10.78 -16.31
CA GLN A 321 12.59 11.29 -17.24
C GLN A 321 14.02 10.81 -16.91
N ASP A 322 14.37 10.70 -15.63
CA ASP A 322 15.71 10.23 -15.21
C ASP A 322 15.93 8.75 -15.55
N PHE A 323 14.83 8.04 -15.82
CA PHE A 323 14.79 6.63 -16.17
C PHE A 323 14.47 6.39 -17.65
N ASN A 324 14.36 7.46 -18.47
CA ASN A 324 13.91 7.40 -19.85
C ASN A 324 12.53 6.73 -20.00
N VAL A 325 11.61 7.07 -19.09
CA VAL A 325 10.25 6.54 -19.03
C VAL A 325 9.25 7.65 -19.31
N LYS A 326 8.12 7.30 -19.94
CA LYS A 326 6.97 8.18 -20.11
C LYS A 326 6.02 8.10 -18.92
N ASP A 327 5.58 9.25 -18.42
CA ASP A 327 4.43 9.36 -17.51
C ASP A 327 3.15 9.49 -18.33
N PHE A 328 2.18 8.61 -18.07
CA PHE A 328 0.86 8.62 -18.70
C PHE A 328 -0.21 9.28 -17.82
N LYS A 329 0.21 9.96 -16.74
CA LYS A 329 -0.68 10.77 -15.90
C LYS A 329 -1.42 11.79 -16.76
N VAL A 330 -2.73 11.84 -16.59
CA VAL A 330 -3.58 12.88 -17.18
C VAL A 330 -4.01 13.82 -16.08
N GLY A 331 -3.61 15.09 -16.20
CA GLY A 331 -3.93 16.12 -15.23
C GLY A 331 -5.44 16.32 -15.11
N ILE A 332 -5.91 16.53 -13.89
CA ILE A 332 -7.33 16.72 -13.56
C ILE A 332 -7.44 17.91 -12.61
N SER A 333 -8.48 18.73 -12.76
CA SER A 333 -8.70 19.89 -11.90
C SER A 333 -9.27 19.47 -10.53
N PRO A 334 -8.96 20.19 -9.44
CA PRO A 334 -9.55 19.92 -8.14
C PRO A 334 -11.08 19.94 -8.14
N GLU A 335 -11.70 20.78 -8.97
CA GLU A 335 -13.15 20.89 -9.10
C GLU A 335 -13.75 19.58 -9.63
N LEU A 336 -13.18 19.02 -10.70
CA LEU A 336 -13.64 17.75 -11.26
C LEU A 336 -13.40 16.57 -10.30
N ILE A 337 -12.31 16.61 -9.52
CA ILE A 337 -12.11 15.62 -8.44
C ILE A 337 -13.24 15.71 -7.42
N ASN A 338 -13.61 16.92 -6.99
CA ASN A 338 -14.68 17.11 -6.02
C ASN A 338 -16.03 16.62 -6.57
N GLU A 339 -16.34 16.90 -7.85
CA GLU A 339 -17.55 16.38 -8.52
C GLU A 339 -17.58 14.85 -8.52
N LEU A 340 -16.46 14.21 -8.91
CA LEU A 340 -16.31 12.75 -8.88
C LEU A 340 -16.46 12.19 -7.45
N GLN A 341 -15.94 12.90 -6.44
CA GLN A 341 -16.07 12.51 -5.03
C GLN A 341 -17.53 12.58 -4.58
N GLN A 342 -18.26 13.65 -4.88
CA GLN A 342 -19.67 13.76 -4.49
C GLN A 342 -20.53 12.68 -5.16
N GLU A 343 -20.27 12.35 -6.42
CA GLU A 343 -21.04 11.33 -7.14
C GLU A 343 -20.73 9.91 -6.65
N TYR A 344 -19.44 9.54 -6.61
CA TYR A 344 -19.03 8.14 -6.44
C TYR A 344 -18.59 7.80 -5.01
N ALA A 345 -18.21 8.78 -4.19
CA ALA A 345 -17.73 8.58 -2.82
C ALA A 345 -18.14 9.73 -1.88
N PRO A 346 -19.46 10.00 -1.73
CA PRO A 346 -19.95 11.13 -0.95
C PRO A 346 -19.53 11.00 0.53
N PRO A 347 -18.90 12.01 1.14
CA PRO A 347 -18.28 11.88 2.47
C PRO A 347 -19.21 11.50 3.62
N ASP A 348 -20.51 11.75 3.47
CA ASP A 348 -21.58 11.46 4.44
C ASP A 348 -22.08 10.00 4.37
N HIS A 349 -21.62 9.21 3.40
CA HIS A 349 -22.04 7.82 3.25
C HIS A 349 -21.64 6.98 4.47
N GLU A 350 -22.59 6.18 4.96
CA GLU A 350 -22.45 5.41 6.21
C GLU A 350 -21.27 4.42 6.19
N VAL A 351 -20.83 3.96 5.01
CA VAL A 351 -19.66 3.08 4.87
C VAL A 351 -18.37 3.68 5.46
N PHE A 352 -18.27 5.01 5.49
CA PHE A 352 -17.11 5.73 6.02
C PHE A 352 -17.13 5.82 7.55
N GLN A 353 -18.23 5.44 8.19
CA GLN A 353 -18.31 5.35 9.65
C GLN A 353 -17.64 4.04 10.10
N LEU A 354 -16.58 4.17 10.91
CA LEU A 354 -15.88 3.00 11.47
C LEU A 354 -16.73 2.25 12.49
N THR A 355 -17.45 3.02 13.30
CA THR A 355 -18.38 2.62 14.35
C THR A 355 -19.53 3.64 14.37
N PRO A 356 -20.70 3.32 14.96
CA PRO A 356 -21.80 4.27 14.99
C PRO A 356 -21.39 5.51 15.82
N PRO A 357 -21.86 6.72 15.47
CA PRO A 357 -21.40 7.96 16.10
C PRO A 357 -21.52 7.97 17.64
N ILE A 358 -22.61 7.41 18.17
CA ILE A 358 -22.83 7.31 19.62
C ILE A 358 -21.77 6.41 20.29
N PHE A 359 -21.37 5.34 19.62
CA PHE A 359 -20.30 4.46 20.12
C PHE A 359 -18.93 5.13 19.98
N ASP A 360 -18.68 5.84 18.87
CA ASP A 360 -17.44 6.56 18.65
C ASP A 360 -17.22 7.63 19.74
N ASP A 361 -18.24 8.43 20.05
CA ASP A 361 -18.21 9.43 21.13
C ASP A 361 -17.92 8.78 22.50
N ALA A 362 -18.55 7.64 22.79
CA ALA A 362 -18.31 6.89 24.01
C ALA A 362 -16.88 6.34 24.07
N ALA A 363 -16.41 5.74 22.97
CA ALA A 363 -15.06 5.20 22.85
C ALA A 363 -14.00 6.29 23.00
N GLN A 364 -14.18 7.44 22.33
CA GLN A 364 -13.30 8.60 22.48
C GLN A 364 -13.26 9.11 23.92
N THR A 365 -14.41 9.16 24.61
CA THR A 365 -14.48 9.58 26.01
C THR A 365 -13.67 8.65 26.91
N VAL A 366 -13.86 7.32 26.79
CA VAL A 366 -13.12 6.33 27.57
C VAL A 366 -11.62 6.38 27.24
N TYR A 367 -11.28 6.48 25.95
CA TYR A 367 -9.89 6.52 25.51
C TYR A 367 -9.16 7.77 26.01
N ALA A 368 -9.84 8.92 26.05
CA ALA A 368 -9.33 10.15 26.64
C ALA A 368 -9.11 10.04 28.15
N GLN A 369 -10.03 9.39 28.88
CA GLN A 369 -9.86 9.12 30.32
C GLN A 369 -8.65 8.23 30.61
N MET A 370 -8.27 7.36 29.66
CA MET A 370 -7.07 6.54 29.73
C MET A 370 -5.78 7.29 29.34
N ASN A 371 -5.85 8.60 29.08
CA ASN A 371 -4.76 9.44 28.55
C ASN A 371 -4.27 9.01 27.16
N CYS A 372 -5.16 8.52 26.29
CA CYS A 372 -4.87 8.17 24.89
C CYS A 372 -3.61 7.29 24.72
N PRO A 373 -3.58 6.08 25.33
CA PRO A 373 -2.40 5.25 25.34
C PRO A 373 -2.03 4.78 23.93
N LYS A 374 -0.73 4.86 23.58
CA LYS A 374 -0.25 4.43 22.26
C LYS A 374 -0.54 2.95 22.02
N VAL A 375 -1.28 2.66 20.95
CA VAL A 375 -1.58 1.30 20.50
C VAL A 375 -0.41 0.76 19.66
N ASN A 376 0.10 -0.41 20.03
CA ASN A 376 1.14 -1.15 19.32
C ASN A 376 1.04 -2.66 19.64
N HIS A 377 1.96 -3.48 19.11
CA HIS A 377 1.95 -4.94 19.30
C HIS A 377 1.89 -5.40 20.76
N GLN A 378 2.52 -4.68 21.68
CA GLN A 378 2.62 -5.06 23.09
C GLN A 378 1.47 -4.48 23.91
N SER A 379 0.97 -3.30 23.55
CA SER A 379 -0.06 -2.59 24.32
C SER A 379 -1.49 -2.90 23.86
N PHE A 380 -1.70 -3.43 22.64
CA PHE A 380 -3.02 -3.55 22.02
C PHE A 380 -4.06 -4.20 22.95
N TRP A 381 -3.76 -5.39 23.50
CA TRP A 381 -4.72 -6.11 24.33
C TRP A 381 -4.95 -5.49 25.71
N VAL A 382 -3.94 -4.81 26.27
CA VAL A 382 -4.10 -4.08 27.52
C VAL A 382 -5.07 -2.93 27.31
N VAL A 383 -4.81 -2.11 26.29
CA VAL A 383 -5.68 -0.99 25.92
C VAL A 383 -7.09 -1.48 25.57
N TYR A 384 -7.20 -2.56 24.80
CA TYR A 384 -8.49 -3.15 24.43
C TYR A 384 -9.32 -3.55 25.65
N ARG A 385 -8.74 -4.27 26.62
CA ARG A 385 -9.46 -4.72 27.82
C ARG A 385 -9.90 -3.55 28.71
N ASP A 386 -9.05 -2.54 28.86
CA ASP A 386 -9.37 -1.36 29.66
C ASP A 386 -10.46 -0.51 28.99
N MET A 387 -10.39 -0.35 27.65
CA MET A 387 -11.45 0.27 26.85
C MET A 387 -12.77 -0.48 26.98
N LEU A 388 -12.75 -1.82 26.88
CA LEU A 388 -13.95 -2.64 26.99
C LEU A 388 -14.63 -2.46 28.36
N ARG A 389 -13.85 -2.48 29.46
CA ARG A 389 -14.40 -2.24 30.81
C ARG A 389 -15.01 -0.85 30.96
N GLY A 390 -14.35 0.19 30.41
CA GLY A 390 -14.87 1.55 30.45
C GLY A 390 -16.16 1.71 29.65
N LEU A 391 -16.24 1.06 28.49
CA LEU A 391 -17.44 1.05 27.65
C LEU A 391 -18.59 0.27 28.29
N GLU A 392 -18.32 -0.87 28.92
CA GLU A 392 -19.34 -1.65 29.66
C GLU A 392 -19.90 -0.88 30.85
N ALA A 393 -19.05 -0.14 31.58
CA ALA A 393 -19.50 0.75 32.66
C ALA A 393 -20.43 1.85 32.12
N LEU A 394 -20.05 2.51 31.02
CA LEU A 394 -20.89 3.53 30.39
C LEU A 394 -22.20 2.96 29.81
N ALA A 395 -22.17 1.75 29.24
CA ALA A 395 -23.35 1.09 28.69
C ALA A 395 -24.38 0.76 29.78
N THR A 396 -23.91 0.36 30.97
CA THR A 396 -24.76 0.09 32.13
C THR A 396 -25.48 1.35 32.60
N GLU A 397 -24.85 2.52 32.47
CA GLU A 397 -25.44 3.83 32.80
C GLU A 397 -26.33 4.40 31.68
N ARG A 398 -26.19 3.90 30.44
CA ARG A 398 -26.79 4.49 29.23
C ARG A 398 -27.45 3.42 28.35
N ALA A 399 -28.71 3.12 28.63
CA ALA A 399 -29.50 2.15 27.85
C ALA A 399 -29.55 2.42 26.33
N TYR A 400 -29.40 3.68 25.90
CA TYR A 400 -29.34 4.07 24.49
C TYR A 400 -28.05 3.65 23.77
N LEU A 401 -26.94 3.44 24.50
CA LEU A 401 -25.67 2.99 23.91
C LEU A 401 -25.78 1.55 23.42
N GLN A 402 -26.38 0.67 24.22
CA GLN A 402 -26.62 -0.73 23.84
C GLN A 402 -27.55 -0.82 22.62
N HIS A 403 -28.66 -0.05 22.64
CA HIS A 403 -29.57 -0.01 21.50
C HIS A 403 -28.89 0.48 20.20
N SER A 404 -28.02 1.48 20.29
CA SER A 404 -27.25 1.97 19.13
C SER A 404 -26.26 0.93 18.58
N VAL A 405 -25.67 0.11 19.44
CA VAL A 405 -24.78 -0.99 19.02
C VAL A 405 -25.55 -2.04 18.24
N ASP A 406 -26.73 -2.43 18.71
CA ASP A 406 -27.57 -3.44 18.07
C ASP A 406 -28.10 -2.95 16.70
N VAL A 407 -28.54 -1.68 16.62
CA VAL A 407 -28.98 -1.05 15.35
C VAL A 407 -27.84 -0.99 14.34
N HIS A 408 -26.62 -0.67 14.79
CA HIS A 408 -25.47 -0.61 13.89
C HIS A 408 -25.03 -1.99 13.41
N ALA A 409 -25.09 -3.02 14.26
CA ALA A 409 -24.82 -4.39 13.85
C ALA A 409 -25.77 -4.82 12.72
N ALA A 410 -27.07 -4.53 12.86
CA ALA A 410 -28.05 -4.78 11.80
C ALA A 410 -27.77 -3.96 10.52
N SER A 411 -27.33 -2.70 10.68
CA SER A 411 -26.97 -1.83 9.54
C SER A 411 -25.75 -2.36 8.78
N LEU A 412 -24.74 -2.88 9.50
CA LEU A 412 -23.56 -3.52 8.92
C LEU A 412 -23.90 -4.82 8.18
N GLU A 413 -24.81 -5.63 8.70
CA GLU A 413 -25.31 -6.83 8.01
C GLU A 413 -26.04 -6.45 6.73
N GLN A 414 -26.88 -5.40 6.77
CA GLN A 414 -27.53 -4.86 5.58
C GLN A 414 -26.51 -4.31 4.57
N MET A 415 -25.45 -3.61 5.01
CA MET A 415 -24.40 -3.09 4.11
C MET A 415 -23.47 -4.17 3.55
N ASN A 416 -23.40 -5.35 4.15
CA ASN A 416 -22.65 -6.47 3.59
C ASN A 416 -23.53 -7.42 2.76
N SER A 417 -24.84 -7.17 2.71
CA SER A 417 -25.78 -7.90 1.86
C SER A 417 -25.66 -7.45 0.40
N GLU A 418 -25.53 -8.44 -0.48
CA GLU A 418 -25.44 -8.25 -1.94
C GLU A 418 -26.74 -7.69 -2.55
N ASN A 419 -27.86 -7.80 -1.83
CA ASN A 419 -29.19 -7.37 -2.30
C ASN A 419 -29.59 -5.97 -1.80
N ASN A 420 -28.71 -5.24 -1.12
CA ASN A 420 -29.05 -3.91 -0.60
C ASN A 420 -28.86 -2.83 -1.68
N PRO A 421 -29.89 -2.02 -2.02
CA PRO A 421 -29.79 -0.93 -2.99
C PRO A 421 -28.71 0.10 -2.65
N ILE A 422 -28.39 0.29 -1.37
CA ILE A 422 -27.33 1.22 -0.91
C ILE A 422 -25.93 0.74 -1.35
N ASN A 423 -25.78 -0.56 -1.63
CA ASN A 423 -24.55 -1.16 -2.14
C ASN A 423 -24.51 -1.28 -3.66
N SER A 424 -25.65 -1.12 -4.33
CA SER A 424 -25.74 -1.26 -5.78
C SER A 424 -25.25 0.03 -6.43
N MET A 425 -24.09 -0.05 -7.09
CA MET A 425 -23.71 0.90 -8.10
C MET A 425 -23.73 0.19 -9.43
N GLU A 426 -24.44 0.72 -10.42
CA GLU A 426 -24.40 0.17 -11.78
C GLU A 426 -23.23 0.77 -12.56
N LEU A 427 -22.68 -0.01 -13.50
CA LEU A 427 -21.72 0.54 -14.45
C LEU A 427 -22.42 1.55 -15.35
N LEU A 428 -21.68 2.60 -15.73
CA LEU A 428 -22.17 3.55 -16.72
C LEU A 428 -22.71 2.80 -17.95
N PRO A 429 -23.94 3.13 -18.41
CA PRO A 429 -24.56 2.41 -19.51
C PRO A 429 -23.82 2.68 -20.83
N ASN A 430 -24.02 1.78 -21.79
CA ASN A 430 -23.54 1.93 -23.18
C ASN A 430 -22.01 2.11 -23.33
N GLN A 431 -21.22 1.64 -22.37
CA GLN A 431 -19.76 1.68 -22.48
C GLN A 431 -19.24 0.43 -23.20
N ARG A 432 -18.53 0.64 -24.31
CA ARG A 432 -17.77 -0.44 -24.95
C ARG A 432 -16.62 -0.86 -24.03
N ARG A 433 -16.56 -2.16 -23.69
CA ARG A 433 -15.44 -2.75 -22.95
C ARG A 433 -14.17 -2.69 -23.80
N ARG A 434 -13.07 -2.19 -23.24
CA ARG A 434 -11.76 -2.12 -23.90
C ARG A 434 -10.90 -3.32 -23.54
N ALA A 435 -10.19 -3.87 -24.52
CA ALA A 435 -9.07 -4.78 -24.29
C ALA A 435 -7.80 -3.96 -24.00
N LEU A 436 -6.82 -4.56 -23.30
CA LEU A 436 -5.55 -3.89 -22.99
C LEU A 436 -4.76 -3.45 -24.23
N ASN A 437 -5.07 -4.03 -25.40
CA ASN A 437 -4.43 -3.80 -26.70
C ASN A 437 -5.34 -3.05 -27.69
N ASP A 438 -6.38 -2.35 -27.22
CA ASP A 438 -7.28 -1.60 -28.11
C ASP A 438 -6.53 -0.43 -28.80
N PRO A 439 -6.52 -0.33 -30.14
CA PRO A 439 -5.76 0.65 -30.91
C PRO A 439 -6.20 2.10 -30.67
N THR A 440 -7.33 2.34 -30.01
CA THR A 440 -7.77 3.69 -29.64
C THR A 440 -6.96 4.32 -28.50
N VAL A 441 -5.94 3.62 -27.97
CA VAL A 441 -4.97 4.12 -27.00
C VAL A 441 -3.68 4.57 -27.70
N GLY A 442 -3.77 5.44 -28.72
CA GLY A 442 -2.62 6.21 -29.25
C GLY A 442 -1.33 5.44 -29.60
N PHE A 443 -1.40 4.13 -29.86
CA PHE A 443 -0.29 3.29 -30.28
C PHE A 443 -0.66 2.62 -31.60
N HIS A 444 -0.29 3.29 -32.70
CA HIS A 444 -0.27 2.70 -34.03
C HIS A 444 1.07 1.98 -34.23
N GLU A 445 1.23 0.78 -33.69
CA GLU A 445 2.21 -0.17 -34.23
C GLU A 445 1.60 -1.58 -34.24
N GLU A 446 1.25 -2.02 -35.44
CA GLU A 446 0.79 -3.38 -35.75
C GLU A 446 1.90 -4.39 -35.43
N GLN A 447 1.65 -5.28 -34.49
CA GLN A 447 2.28 -6.60 -34.50
C GLN A 447 1.21 -7.66 -34.23
N GLU A 448 0.90 -8.43 -35.27
CA GLU A 448 0.05 -9.61 -35.22
C GLU A 448 0.54 -10.58 -34.13
N VAL A 449 -0.28 -10.80 -33.11
CA VAL A 449 -0.12 -11.93 -32.21
C VAL A 449 -1.14 -12.96 -32.66
N LYS A 450 -0.66 -14.04 -33.28
CA LYS A 450 -1.45 -15.23 -33.62
C LYS A 450 -2.23 -15.69 -32.38
N GLU A 451 -3.54 -15.86 -32.51
CA GLU A 451 -4.37 -16.60 -31.57
C GLU A 451 -3.88 -18.05 -31.54
N TRP A 452 -3.62 -18.57 -30.34
CA TRP A 452 -3.42 -20.00 -30.13
C TRP A 452 -4.68 -20.45 -29.38
N GLU A 453 -5.46 -21.31 -30.03
CA GLU A 453 -6.61 -21.99 -29.44
C GLU A 453 -6.10 -22.90 -28.31
N ASP A 454 -6.44 -22.58 -27.06
CA ASP A 454 -6.20 -23.47 -25.93
C ASP A 454 -7.32 -24.53 -25.90
N GLU A 455 -6.98 -25.78 -26.25
CA GLU A 455 -7.84 -26.94 -26.01
C GLU A 455 -8.09 -27.11 -24.50
N GLU A 456 -9.37 -27.23 -24.15
CA GLU A 456 -9.85 -27.47 -22.79
C GLU A 456 -9.37 -28.82 -22.26
N GLN A 457 -8.62 -28.80 -21.15
CA GLN A 457 -8.57 -29.94 -20.24
C GLN A 457 -9.07 -29.49 -18.87
N GLU A 458 -10.22 -30.05 -18.48
CA GLU A 458 -10.81 -29.97 -17.16
C GLU A 458 -9.84 -30.55 -16.12
N GLU A 459 -9.34 -29.72 -15.20
CA GLU A 459 -8.79 -30.22 -13.92
C GLU A 459 -9.84 -30.04 -12.83
N SER A 460 -10.34 -31.19 -12.39
CA SER A 460 -11.33 -31.40 -11.34
C SER A 460 -10.78 -31.10 -9.94
N ASP A 461 -11.70 -30.79 -9.03
CA ASP A 461 -11.49 -30.63 -7.60
C ASP A 461 -10.67 -31.79 -7.00
N VAL A 462 -9.49 -31.49 -6.45
CA VAL A 462 -8.78 -32.40 -5.54
C VAL A 462 -8.51 -31.72 -4.21
N ALA A 463 -9.05 -32.38 -3.19
CA ALA A 463 -9.05 -32.03 -1.79
C ALA A 463 -7.65 -31.87 -1.17
N CYS A 464 -7.63 -31.18 -0.03
CA CYS A 464 -6.55 -31.15 0.95
C CYS A 464 -5.82 -32.49 1.06
N ALA A 465 -4.56 -32.57 0.62
CA ALA A 465 -3.67 -33.66 0.96
C ALA A 465 -2.72 -33.23 2.09
N ALA A 466 -2.85 -33.96 3.19
CA ALA A 466 -1.99 -33.92 4.35
C ALA A 466 -0.55 -34.34 4.01
N PHE A 467 0.34 -33.97 4.92
CA PHE A 467 1.71 -34.45 5.02
C PHE A 467 1.79 -35.98 5.01
N SER A 468 2.74 -36.52 4.26
CA SER A 468 3.39 -37.78 4.61
C SER A 468 4.90 -37.60 4.39
N ASP A 469 5.65 -37.77 5.48
CA ASP A 469 7.07 -38.11 5.42
C ASP A 469 7.19 -39.45 4.69
N ASP A 470 8.10 -39.55 3.73
CA ASP A 470 8.77 -40.79 3.41
C ASP A 470 10.14 -40.48 2.82
N GLU A 471 11.16 -40.90 3.56
CA GLU A 471 12.50 -41.16 3.08
C GLU A 471 12.44 -42.20 1.95
N ALA A 472 13.16 -41.97 0.86
CA ALA A 472 13.82 -43.05 0.13
C ALA A 472 14.94 -42.49 -0.76
N GLU A 473 16.12 -43.05 -0.53
CA GLU A 473 17.36 -42.93 -1.27
C GLU A 473 17.20 -43.16 -2.78
N LEU A 474 17.79 -42.27 -3.59
CA LEU A 474 18.90 -42.53 -4.53
C LEU A 474 19.26 -41.28 -5.34
#